data_AF-D6WNN2-F1
#
_entry.id   AF-D6WNN2-F1
#
_cell.length_a   1.000
_cell.length_b   1.000
_cell.length_c   1.000
_cell.angle_alpha   90.00
_cell.angle_beta   90.00
_cell.angle_gamma   90.00
#
_symmetry.space_group_name_H-M   'P 1'
#
loop_
_entity.id
_entity.type
_entity.pdbx_description
1 polymer ?
#
loop_
_entity_poly.entity_id
_entity_poly.type
_entity_poly.pdbx_seq_one_letter_code
_entity_poly.pdbx_strand_id
1 'polypeptide(L)'
;MTQSYPTDWDIEKYRNDTDIEEHWQLRKEFLKAHKGKFPEDYLVALATAFTNMEFMGCTYPAPLMVRVAELSKDIAKKYREVKKTKLQRTFVSASNAAENKIKKRQSDPGTYTSNKRPRQ
;
A
#
# COMPACT_ATOMS: atom_id res chain seq x y z
N MET A 1 -3.82 -33.37 13.20
CA MET A 1 -3.84 -32.73 14.53
C MET A 1 -3.36 -31.29 14.34
N THR A 2 -4.20 -30.29 14.58
CA THR A 2 -3.77 -28.88 14.51
C THR A 2 -3.09 -28.53 15.83
N GLN A 3 -1.75 -28.44 15.83
CA GLN A 3 -1.04 -27.86 16.97
C GLN A 3 -1.49 -26.40 17.11
N SER A 4 -1.98 -26.05 18.31
CA SER A 4 -2.36 -24.70 18.69
C SER A 4 -1.23 -24.09 19.52
N TYR A 5 -0.77 -22.90 19.16
CA TYR A 5 0.30 -22.20 19.85
C TYR A 5 -0.24 -21.08 20.75
N PRO A 6 0.52 -20.64 21.76
CA PRO A 6 0.14 -19.52 22.62
C PRO A 6 -0.09 -18.24 21.81
N THR A 7 -1.20 -17.57 22.11
CA THR A 7 -1.66 -16.36 21.39
C THR A 7 -1.54 -15.09 22.23
N ASP A 8 -0.94 -15.18 23.42
CA ASP A 8 -0.93 -14.13 24.45
C ASP A 8 0.15 -13.06 24.25
N TRP A 9 1.12 -13.30 23.36
CA TRP A 9 2.21 -12.36 23.11
C TRP A 9 1.74 -11.11 22.37
N ASP A 10 2.37 -9.97 22.67
CA ASP A 10 2.08 -8.70 22.02
C ASP A 10 2.81 -8.57 20.68
N ILE A 11 2.07 -8.22 19.63
CA ILE A 11 2.61 -7.97 18.30
C ILE A 11 3.36 -6.64 18.28
N GLU A 12 2.90 -5.62 19.02
CA GLU A 12 3.47 -4.26 18.96
C GLU A 12 4.94 -4.21 19.42
N LYS A 13 5.38 -5.19 20.23
CA LYS A 13 6.80 -5.41 20.60
C LYS A 13 7.75 -5.46 19.40
N TYR A 14 7.27 -5.92 18.25
CA TYR A 14 8.10 -6.08 17.04
C TYR A 14 8.14 -4.86 16.14
N ARG A 15 7.46 -3.77 16.52
CA ARG A 15 7.51 -2.51 15.81
C ARG A 15 8.85 -1.83 16.08
N ASN A 16 9.46 -1.32 15.02
CA ASN A 16 10.60 -0.42 15.12
C ASN A 16 10.17 0.98 14.71
N ASP A 17 10.54 2.00 15.48
CA ASP A 17 10.14 3.39 15.23
C ASP A 17 10.79 3.97 13.96
N THR A 18 11.89 3.36 13.50
CA THR A 18 12.58 3.76 12.27
C THR A 18 12.05 3.06 11.02
N ASP A 19 11.18 2.05 11.17
CA ASP A 19 10.62 1.33 10.03
C ASP A 19 9.55 2.17 9.32
N ILE A 20 9.45 1.98 8.01
CA ILE A 20 8.40 2.57 7.20
C ILE A 20 7.05 1.99 7.65
N GLU A 21 6.07 2.85 7.94
CA GLU A 21 4.75 2.44 8.45
C GLU A 21 4.07 1.38 7.56
N GLU A 22 4.21 1.49 6.24
CA GLU A 22 3.66 0.49 5.29
C GLU A 22 4.29 -0.91 5.47
N HIS A 23 5.58 -0.99 5.83
CA HIS A 23 6.26 -2.26 6.10
C HIS A 23 5.74 -2.87 7.40
N TRP A 24 5.64 -2.05 8.44
CA TRP A 24 5.13 -2.48 9.74
C TRP A 24 3.70 -3.00 9.63
N GLN A 25 2.83 -2.26 8.95
CA GLN A 25 1.43 -2.63 8.79
C GLN A 25 1.27 -3.98 8.07
N LEU A 26 2.04 -4.22 7.00
CA LEU A 26 2.00 -5.50 6.29
C LEU A 26 2.50 -6.66 7.17
N ARG A 27 3.56 -6.43 7.94
CA ARG A 27 4.09 -7.42 8.90
C ARG A 27 3.06 -7.76 9.99
N LYS A 28 2.42 -6.73 10.55
CA LYS A 28 1.40 -6.85 11.59
C LYS A 28 0.18 -7.62 11.09
N GLU A 29 -0.28 -7.39 9.87
CA GLU A 29 -1.36 -8.17 9.25
C GLU A 29 -0.97 -9.65 9.09
N PHE A 30 0.26 -9.94 8.69
CA PHE A 30 0.78 -11.31 8.60
C PHE A 30 0.81 -12.02 9.95
N LEU A 31 1.33 -11.35 10.98
CA LEU A 31 1.36 -11.89 12.35
C LEU A 31 -0.05 -12.16 12.89
N LYS A 32 -1.01 -11.24 12.67
CA LYS A 32 -2.40 -11.42 13.10
C LYS A 32 -3.11 -12.57 12.40
N ALA A 33 -2.89 -12.75 11.10
CA ALA A 33 -3.57 -13.78 10.29
C ALA A 33 -3.16 -15.21 10.65
N HIS A 34 -1.95 -15.39 11.17
CA HIS A 34 -1.34 -16.69 11.43
C HIS A 34 -1.02 -16.92 12.91
N LYS A 35 -1.44 -16.02 13.79
CA LYS A 35 -1.31 -16.17 15.25
C LYS A 35 -1.98 -17.47 15.69
N GLY A 36 -1.29 -18.26 16.52
CA GLY A 36 -1.79 -19.55 17.03
C GLY A 36 -1.59 -20.76 16.08
N LYS A 37 -1.18 -20.56 14.82
CA LYS A 37 -0.86 -21.65 13.87
C LYS A 37 0.62 -22.05 13.86
N PHE A 38 1.48 -21.15 14.31
CA PHE A 38 2.93 -21.32 14.33
C PHE A 38 3.52 -20.82 15.66
N PRO A 39 4.73 -21.28 16.04
CA PRO A 39 5.49 -20.68 17.13
C PRO A 39 5.77 -19.19 16.87
N GLU A 40 5.85 -18.39 17.94
CA GLU A 40 6.11 -16.94 17.90
C GLU A 40 7.35 -16.62 17.06
N ASP A 41 8.51 -17.17 17.41
CA ASP A 41 9.79 -16.89 16.75
C ASP A 41 9.76 -17.23 15.25
N TYR A 42 9.15 -18.37 14.90
CA TYR A 42 9.05 -18.82 13.53
C TYR A 42 8.12 -17.92 12.71
N LEU A 43 7.00 -17.50 13.31
CA LEU A 43 6.04 -16.61 12.65
C LEU A 43 6.64 -15.22 12.42
N VAL A 44 7.39 -14.70 13.40
CA VAL A 44 8.10 -13.43 13.30
C VAL A 44 9.14 -13.49 12.17
N ALA A 45 9.90 -14.58 12.07
CA ALA A 45 10.87 -14.76 10.98
C ALA A 45 10.21 -14.81 9.60
N LEU A 46 9.09 -15.53 9.46
CA LEU A 46 8.33 -15.59 8.21
C LEU A 46 7.78 -14.22 7.80
N ALA A 47 7.25 -13.46 8.78
CA ALA A 47 6.71 -12.13 8.52
C ALA A 47 7.79 -11.16 8.05
N THR A 48 8.98 -11.20 8.66
CA THR A 48 10.13 -10.39 8.22
C THR A 48 10.60 -10.79 6.82
N ALA A 49 10.72 -12.09 6.54
CA ALA A 49 11.11 -12.57 5.23
C ALA A 49 10.10 -12.11 4.16
N PHE A 50 8.79 -12.19 4.47
CA PHE A 50 7.73 -11.72 3.59
C PHE A 50 7.87 -10.23 3.24
N THR A 51 8.04 -9.36 4.24
CA THR A 51 8.20 -7.93 3.99
C THR A 51 9.48 -7.62 3.22
N ASN A 52 10.58 -8.32 3.51
CA ASN A 52 11.84 -8.13 2.79
C ASN A 52 11.73 -8.57 1.31
N MET A 53 10.98 -9.64 1.03
CA MET A 53 10.70 -10.08 -0.34
C MET A 53 9.86 -9.05 -1.11
N GLU A 54 8.78 -8.53 -0.51
CA GLU A 54 7.84 -7.63 -1.23
C GLU A 54 8.40 -6.21 -1.39
N PHE A 55 9.14 -5.69 -0.39
CA PHE A 55 9.63 -4.30 -0.40
C PHE A 55 11.09 -4.16 -0.82
N MET A 56 11.98 -5.05 -0.40
CA MET A 56 13.41 -4.97 -0.71
C MET A 56 13.83 -5.89 -1.87
N GLY A 57 12.93 -6.74 -2.38
CA GLY A 57 13.25 -7.68 -3.46
C GLY A 57 14.22 -8.78 -3.04
N CYS A 58 14.33 -9.08 -1.73
CA CYS A 58 15.21 -10.14 -1.25
C CYS A 58 14.79 -11.50 -1.80
N THR A 59 15.77 -12.37 -2.06
CA THR A 59 15.54 -13.76 -2.48
C THR A 59 16.01 -14.70 -1.37
N TYR A 60 15.22 -15.73 -1.10
CA TYR A 60 15.49 -16.74 -0.07
C TYR A 60 15.46 -18.15 -0.70
N PRO A 61 15.88 -19.20 0.02
CA PRO A 61 15.75 -20.56 -0.47
C PRO A 61 14.33 -20.88 -0.93
N ALA A 62 14.21 -21.58 -2.07
CA ALA A 62 12.93 -21.86 -2.72
C ALA A 62 11.85 -22.45 -1.79
N PRO A 63 12.15 -23.41 -0.88
CA PRO A 63 11.14 -23.95 0.03
C PRO A 63 10.49 -22.88 0.92
N LEU A 64 11.28 -21.91 1.39
CA LEU A 64 10.80 -20.82 2.24
C LEU A 64 9.96 -19.84 1.43
N MET A 65 10.39 -19.49 0.22
CA MET A 65 9.63 -18.60 -0.67
C MET A 65 8.26 -19.17 -1.03
N VAL A 66 8.19 -20.46 -1.38
CA VAL A 66 6.92 -21.14 -1.67
C VAL A 66 6.02 -21.11 -0.44
N ARG A 67 6.56 -21.43 0.73
CA ARG A 67 5.79 -21.43 1.98
C ARG A 67 5.23 -20.04 2.32
N VAL A 68 6.05 -19.00 2.19
CA VAL A 68 5.59 -17.63 2.43
C VAL A 68 4.57 -17.20 1.39
N ALA A 69 4.72 -17.59 0.13
CA ALA A 69 3.74 -17.27 -0.93
C ALA A 69 2.37 -17.91 -0.66
N GLU A 70 2.34 -19.15 -0.17
CA GLU A 70 1.10 -19.83 0.24
C GLU A 70 0.41 -19.10 1.40
N LEU A 71 1.16 -18.75 2.44
CA LEU A 71 0.63 -18.09 3.65
C LEU A 71 0.25 -16.63 3.41
N SER A 72 0.92 -15.96 2.48
CA SER A 72 0.69 -14.55 2.18
C SER A 72 -0.34 -14.31 1.09
N LYS A 73 -0.86 -15.35 0.41
CA LYS A 73 -1.75 -15.21 -0.75
C LYS A 73 -2.93 -14.26 -0.51
N ASP A 74 -3.63 -14.40 0.61
CA ASP A 74 -4.79 -13.56 0.95
C ASP A 74 -4.39 -12.14 1.37
N ILE A 75 -3.25 -12.00 2.03
CA ILE A 75 -2.72 -10.72 2.53
C ILE A 75 -2.17 -9.89 1.35
N ALA A 76 -1.36 -10.52 0.51
CA ALA A 76 -0.81 -9.94 -0.71
C ALA A 76 -1.93 -9.52 -1.68
N LYS A 77 -3.02 -10.29 -1.78
CA LYS A 77 -4.19 -9.90 -2.57
C LYS A 77 -4.81 -8.59 -2.07
N LYS A 78 -5.10 -8.49 -0.77
CA LYS A 78 -5.64 -7.27 -0.15
C LYS A 78 -4.70 -6.08 -0.34
N TYR A 79 -3.40 -6.26 -0.10
CA TYR A 79 -2.41 -5.21 -0.26
C TYR A 79 -2.32 -4.71 -1.71
N ARG A 80 -2.34 -5.62 -2.70
CA ARG A 80 -2.34 -5.27 -4.12
C ARG A 80 -3.61 -4.53 -4.54
N GLU A 81 -4.76 -4.86 -3.98
CA GLU A 81 -6.03 -4.14 -4.21
C GLU A 81 -5.98 -2.70 -3.66
N VAL A 82 -5.43 -2.51 -2.45
CA VAL A 82 -5.21 -1.18 -1.88
C VAL A 82 -4.22 -0.36 -2.71
N LYS A 83 -3.13 -0.98 -3.19
CA LYS A 83 -2.12 -0.30 -4.02
C LYS A 83 -2.69 0.12 -5.39
N LYS A 84 -3.55 -0.72 -5.98
CA LYS A 84 -4.26 -0.39 -7.24
C LYS A 84 -5.14 0.84 -7.10
N THR A 85 -5.88 0.98 -6.00
CA THR A 85 -6.75 2.15 -5.79
C THR A 85 -5.98 3.43 -5.48
N LYS A 86 -4.80 3.34 -4.84
CA LYS A 86 -3.93 4.50 -4.56
C LYS A 86 -3.35 5.12 -5.83
N LEU A 87 -2.94 4.31 -6.81
CA LEU A 87 -2.38 4.81 -8.08
C LEU A 87 -3.43 5.49 -8.97
N GLN A 88 -4.69 5.04 -8.93
CA GLN A 88 -5.74 5.54 -9.83
C GLN A 88 -6.31 6.92 -9.47
N ARG A 89 -5.99 7.49 -8.30
CA ARG A 89 -6.56 8.78 -7.88
C ARG A 89 -6.05 9.99 -8.67
N THR A 90 -4.94 9.89 -9.41
CA THR A 90 -4.36 11.04 -10.14
C THR A 90 -3.81 10.74 -11.54
N PHE A 91 -3.92 9.52 -12.06
CA PHE A 91 -3.54 9.24 -13.46
C PHE A 91 -4.69 9.57 -14.40
N VAL A 92 -4.72 10.81 -14.87
CA VAL A 92 -5.53 11.23 -16.01
C VAL A 92 -4.72 11.05 -17.28
N SER A 93 -5.32 10.47 -18.32
CA SER A 93 -4.75 10.51 -19.67
C SER A 93 -4.48 11.96 -20.08
N ALA A 94 -3.37 12.20 -20.78
CA ALA A 94 -3.00 13.53 -21.26
C ALA A 94 -4.15 14.19 -22.06
N SER A 95 -4.90 13.39 -22.83
CA SER A 95 -6.08 13.86 -23.57
C SER A 95 -7.19 14.33 -22.63
N ASN A 96 -7.56 13.54 -21.62
CA ASN A 96 -8.58 13.91 -20.65
C ASN A 96 -8.19 15.15 -19.82
N ALA A 97 -6.90 15.30 -19.49
CA ALA A 97 -6.39 16.49 -18.79
C ALA A 97 -6.46 17.75 -19.68
N ALA A 98 -6.12 17.62 -20.97
CA ALA A 98 -6.21 18.71 -21.94
C ALA A 98 -7.66 19.14 -22.19
N GLU A 99 -8.56 18.18 -22.38
CA GLU A 99 -10.01 18.44 -22.56
C GLU A 99 -10.62 19.17 -21.37
N ASN A 100 -10.24 18.81 -20.14
CA ASN A 100 -10.74 19.47 -18.93
C ASN A 100 -10.28 20.94 -18.85
N LYS A 101 -9.07 21.25 -19.34
CA LYS A 101 -8.55 22.62 -19.45
C LYS A 101 -9.29 23.43 -20.52
N ILE A 102 -9.68 22.81 -21.63
CA ILE A 102 -10.43 23.46 -22.72
C ILE A 102 -11.86 23.76 -22.26
N LYS A 103 -12.55 22.80 -21.62
CA LYS A 103 -13.91 23.00 -21.11
C LYS A 103 -13.99 24.13 -20.06
N LYS A 104 -12.98 24.23 -19.17
CA LYS A 104 -12.89 25.33 -18.18
C LYS A 104 -12.74 26.72 -18.83
N ARG A 105 -12.15 26.82 -20.03
CA ARG A 105 -12.03 28.09 -20.77
C ARG A 105 -13.31 28.49 -21.50
N GLN A 106 -14.15 27.54 -21.86
CA GLN A 106 -15.40 27.81 -22.57
C GLN A 106 -16.53 28.23 -21.63
N SER A 107 -16.47 27.88 -20.33
CA SER A 107 -17.49 28.24 -19.35
C SER A 107 -17.30 29.64 -18.73
N ASP A 108 -16.19 30.32 -19.01
CA ASP A 108 -15.95 31.70 -18.55
C ASP A 108 -16.01 32.64 -19.76
N PRO A 109 -17.21 33.16 -20.13
CA PRO A 109 -17.30 34.29 -21.03
C PRO A 109 -16.76 35.51 -20.26
N GLY A 110 -15.44 35.64 -20.21
CA GLY A 110 -14.78 36.80 -19.61
C GLY A 110 -15.34 38.07 -20.23
N THR A 111 -16.14 38.81 -19.46
CA THR A 111 -16.52 40.19 -19.78
C THR A 111 -15.25 41.02 -19.85
N TYR A 112 -14.70 41.19 -21.05
CA TYR A 112 -13.66 42.17 -21.34
C TYR A 112 -14.30 43.56 -21.31
N THR A 113 -14.30 44.21 -20.14
CA THR A 113 -14.68 45.61 -20.01
C THR A 113 -13.53 46.50 -20.52
N SER A 114 -13.66 46.96 -21.77
CA SER A 114 -12.81 48.03 -22.31
C SER A 114 -13.14 49.35 -21.61
N ASN A 115 -12.38 49.70 -20.56
CA ASN A 115 -12.45 51.02 -19.96
C ASN A 115 -11.75 52.04 -20.86
N LYS A 116 -12.50 52.72 -21.75
CA LYS A 116 -12.05 53.94 -22.41
C LYS A 116 -12.08 55.09 -21.39
N ARG A 117 -10.90 55.54 -20.94
CA ARG A 117 -10.77 56.77 -20.13
C ARG A 117 -10.99 57.99 -21.04
N PRO A 118 -11.84 58.96 -20.66
CA PRO A 118 -11.90 60.23 -21.38
C PRO A 118 -10.63 61.03 -21.12
N ARG A 119 -10.06 61.61 -22.19
CA ARG A 119 -8.98 62.58 -22.11
C ARG A 119 -9.54 63.90 -21.59
N GLN A 120 -8.97 64.41 -20.49
CA GLN A 120 -9.02 65.83 -20.14
C GLN A 120 -7.95 66.58 -20.93
#